data_AF-A0A829GGK5-F1
#
_entry.id   AF-A0A829GGK5-F1
#
_cell.length_a   1.000
_cell.length_b   1.000
_cell.length_c   1.000
_cell.angle_alpha   90.00
_cell.angle_beta   90.00
_cell.angle_gamma   90.00
#
_symmetry.space_group_name_H-M   'P 1'
#
loop_
_entity.id
_entity.type
_entity.pdbx_description
1 polymer ?
#
loop_
_entity_poly.entity_id
_entity_poly.type
_entity_poly.pdbx_seq_one_letter_code
_entity_poly.pdbx_strand_id
1 'polypeptide(L)' 'MLVATPSFVADCLETLEENNVQNYQTFRANGGKNFATVRPMNGCEPFCDFLAKLAEDKIAAEANHGKA' A
#
# COMPACT_ATOMS: atom_id res chain seq x y z
N MET A 1 -1.28 -14.74 -11.56
CA MET A 1 -1.80 -13.39 -11.29
C MET A 1 -1.08 -12.85 -10.09
N LEU A 2 -0.52 -11.64 -10.21
CA LEU A 2 0.06 -10.89 -9.10
C LEU A 2 -0.77 -9.63 -8.93
N VAL A 3 -1.33 -9.40 -7.74
CA VAL A 3 -2.21 -8.26 -7.45
C VAL A 3 -1.49 -7.32 -6.48
N ALA A 4 -1.50 -6.02 -6.79
CA ALA A 4 -1.02 -4.97 -5.90
C ALA A 4 -2.13 -3.93 -5.68
N THR A 5 -2.25 -3.43 -4.45
CA THR A 5 -3.30 -2.49 -4.03
C THR A 5 -2.68 -1.17 -3.53
N PRO A 6 -2.09 -0.35 -4.42
CA PRO A 6 -1.27 0.80 -4.01
C PRO A 6 -2.07 1.93 -3.34
N SER A 7 -3.40 1.94 -3.47
CA SER A 7 -4.27 2.94 -2.82
C SER A 7 -4.30 2.83 -1.30
N PHE A 8 -3.87 1.70 -0.72
CA PHE A 8 -3.78 1.48 0.71
C PHE A 8 -2.38 1.04 1.10
N VAL A 9 -1.80 1.72 2.10
CA VAL A 9 -0.43 1.46 2.57
C VAL A 9 -0.38 0.48 3.75
N ALA A 10 -1.53 0.10 4.29
CA ALA A 10 -1.69 -0.85 5.39
C ALA A 10 -2.77 -1.87 5.06
N ASP A 11 -2.74 -3.03 5.73
CA ASP A 11 -3.76 -4.04 5.61
C ASP A 11 -5.15 -3.54 6.06
N CYS A 12 -6.16 -3.90 5.28
CA CYS A 12 -7.56 -3.51 5.47
C CYS A 12 -8.49 -4.64 5.02
N LEU A 13 -9.80 -4.39 5.00
CA LEU A 13 -10.80 -5.39 4.60
C LEU A 13 -10.54 -5.87 3.15
N GLU A 14 -10.21 -4.94 2.27
CA GLU A 14 -9.94 -5.21 0.85
C GLU A 14 -8.73 -6.11 0.66
N THR A 15 -7.65 -5.94 1.43
CA THR A 15 -6.44 -6.78 1.30
C THR A 15 -6.62 -8.14 1.94
N LEU A 16 -7.21 -8.19 3.14
CA LEU A 16 -7.29 -9.41 3.93
C LEU A 16 -8.42 -10.35 3.48
N GLU A 17 -9.61 -9.81 3.23
CA GLU A 17 -10.80 -10.62 2.94
C GLU A 17 -11.12 -10.61 1.45
N GLU A 18 -11.32 -9.44 0.86
CA GLU A 18 -11.82 -9.37 -0.52
C GLU A 18 -10.78 -9.90 -1.51
N ASN A 19 -9.51 -9.50 -1.39
CA ASN A 19 -8.46 -9.95 -2.31
C ASN A 19 -7.91 -11.34 -1.97
N ASN A 20 -7.46 -11.54 -0.73
CA ASN A 20 -6.78 -12.77 -0.34
C ASN A 20 -7.73 -13.96 -0.15
N VAL A 21 -9.03 -13.73 0.03
CA VAL A 21 -10.04 -14.80 0.18
C VAL A 21 -10.98 -14.82 -1.02
N GLN A 22 -11.82 -13.80 -1.19
CA GLN A 22 -12.94 -13.87 -2.15
C GLN A 22 -12.47 -13.89 -3.62
N ASN A 23 -11.57 -12.98 -3.99
CA ASN A 23 -11.00 -12.90 -5.33
C ASN A 23 -10.07 -14.08 -5.61
N TYR A 24 -9.30 -14.53 -4.61
CA TYR A 24 -8.51 -15.77 -4.72
C TYR A 24 -9.41 -16.98 -5.03
N GLN A 25 -10.49 -17.18 -4.27
CA GLN A 25 -11.43 -18.27 -4.50
C GLN A 25 -12.06 -18.19 -5.89
N THR A 26 -12.49 -17.00 -6.31
CA THR A 26 -13.03 -16.75 -7.66
C THR A 26 -12.00 -17.09 -8.74
N PHE A 27 -10.75 -16.67 -8.58
CA PHE A 27 -9.66 -16.98 -9.52
C PHE A 27 -9.40 -18.49 -9.63
N ARG A 28 -9.39 -19.20 -8.49
CA ARG A 28 -9.22 -20.66 -8.45
C ARG A 28 -10.38 -21.40 -9.10
N ALA A 29 -11.62 -20.98 -8.83
CA ALA A 29 -12.82 -21.57 -9.43
C ALA A 29 -12.83 -21.47 -10.96
N ASN A 30 -12.17 -20.45 -11.51
CA ASN A 30 -12.02 -20.23 -12.96
C ASN A 30 -10.73 -20.86 -13.55
N GLY A 31 -10.12 -21.83 -12.87
CA GLY A 31 -8.95 -22.57 -13.36
C GLY A 31 -7.60 -21.86 -13.18
N GLY A 32 -7.58 -20.73 -12.46
CA GLY A 32 -6.36 -19.99 -12.16
C GLY A 32 -5.39 -20.79 -11.31
N LYS A 33 -4.11 -20.87 -11.72
CA LYS A 33 -3.11 -21.74 -11.07
C LYS A 33 -2.26 -21.03 -10.01
N ASN A 34 -1.70 -19.88 -10.36
CA ASN A 34 -0.76 -19.15 -9.51
C ASN A 34 -1.35 -17.78 -9.16
N PHE A 35 -1.50 -17.50 -7.87
CA PHE A 35 -2.03 -16.25 -7.33
C PHE A 35 -1.12 -15.76 -6.21
N ALA A 36 -0.79 -14.49 -6.23
CA ALA A 36 -0.05 -13.83 -5.16
C ALA A 36 -0.53 -12.39 -5.01
N THR A 37 -0.47 -11.88 -3.79
CA THR A 37 -0.69 -10.46 -3.48
C THR A 37 0.61 -9.83 -3.02
N VAL A 38 0.85 -8.60 -3.46
CA VAL A 38 1.90 -7.76 -2.90
C VAL A 38 1.38 -7.23 -1.56
N ARG A 39 2.12 -7.48 -0.48
CA ARG A 39 1.72 -6.98 0.83
C ARG A 39 1.82 -5.45 0.88
N PRO A 40 0.87 -4.77 1.55
CA PRO A 40 1.03 -3.37 1.88
C PRO A 40 2.28 -3.12 2.73
N MET A 41 2.71 -1.86 2.77
CA MET A 41 3.91 -1.45 3.50
C MET A 41 3.75 -1.67 5.01
N ASN A 42 2.55 -1.53 5.57
CA ASN A 42 2.27 -1.69 7.00
C ASN A 42 3.29 -0.89 7.84
N GLY A 43 3.88 -1.52 8.88
CA GLY A 43 4.95 -0.94 9.69
C GLY A 43 6.36 -1.12 9.12
N CYS A 44 6.52 -1.18 7.79
CA CYS A 44 7.83 -1.26 7.15
C CYS A 44 8.66 0.00 7.49
N GLU A 45 9.76 -0.18 8.22
CA GLU A 45 10.61 0.91 8.72
C GLU A 45 11.10 1.85 7.61
N PRO A 46 11.65 1.38 6.46
CA PRO A 46 11.99 2.26 5.34
C PRO A 46 10.82 3.12 4.82
N PHE A 47 9.59 2.61 4.88
CA PHE A 47 8.41 3.36 4.45
C PHE A 47 7.99 4.41 5.48
N CYS A 48 8.09 4.09 6.77
CA CYS A 48 7.91 5.06 7.85
C CYS A 48 8.93 6.20 7.75
N ASP A 49 10.21 5.88 7.52
CA ASP A 49 11.27 6.87 7.33
C ASP A 49 10.99 7.78 6.13
N PHE A 50 10.54 7.19 5.03
CA PHE A 50 10.13 7.94 3.84
C PHE A 50 8.99 8.92 4.14
N LEU A 51 7.96 8.49 4.87
CA LEU A 51 6.83 9.37 5.24
C LEU A 51 7.28 10.50 6.18
N ALA A 52 8.15 10.20 7.15
CA ALA A 52 8.72 11.21 8.04
C ALA A 52 9.49 12.26 7.23
N LYS A 53 10.36 11.80 6.32
CA LYS A 53 11.14 12.68 5.46
C LYS A 53 10.25 13.55 4.57
N LEU A 54 9.21 12.96 3.97
CA LEU A 54 8.24 13.67 3.14
C LEU A 54 7.53 14.79 3.92
N ALA A 55 7.17 14.55 5.19
CA ALA A 55 6.54 15.54 6.05
C ALA A 55 7.51 16.68 6.43
N GLU A 56 8.75 16.34 6.79
CA GLU A 56 9.80 17.34 7.08
C GLU A 56 10.08 18.26 5.88
N ASP A 57 10.20 17.68 4.68
CA ASP A 57 10.45 18.43 3.45
C ASP A 57 9.30 19.38 3.13
N LYS A 58 8.05 18.94 3.37
CA LYS A 58 6.86 19.77 3.20
C LYS A 58 6.85 20.96 4.15
N ILE A 59 7.15 20.74 5.43
CA ILE A 59 7.26 21.81 6.43
C ILE A 59 8.34 22.81 6.06
N ALA A 60 9.52 22.33 5.64
CA ALA A 60 10.63 23.19 5.22
C ALA A 60 10.26 24.04 4.00
N ALA A 61 9.58 23.47 3.01
CA ALA A 61 9.11 24.19 1.83
C ALA A 61 8.11 25.31 2.19
N GLU A 62 7.16 25.02 3.08
CA GLU A 62 6.15 26.02 3.52
C GLU A 62 6.76 27.16 4.32
N ALA A 63 7.73 26.87 5.19
CA ALA A 63 8.47 27.90 5.93
C ALA A 63 9.27 28.85 5.01
N ASN A 64 9.68 28.36 3.84
CA ASN A 64 10.37 29.17 2.83
C ASN A 64 9.39 29.97 1.95
N HIS A 65 8.15 29.51 1.77
CA HIS A 65 7.10 30.25 1.04
C HIS A 65 6.54 31.45 1.82
N GLY A 66 6.63 31.46 3.15
CA GLY A 66 6.22 32.59 4.00
C GLY A 66 7.27 33.70 4.16
N LYS A 67 8.44 33.59 3.49
CA LYS A 67 9.56 34.55 3.55
C LYS A 67 9.69 35.43 2.29
N ALA A 68 8.66 35.48 1.44
CA ALA A 68 8.57 36.39 0.30
C ALA A 68 7.78 37.66 0.65
#